data_AF-A0A819LTW6-F1
#
_entry.id   AF-A0A819LTW6-F1
#
_cell.length_a   1.000
_cell.length_b   1.000
_cell.length_c   1.000
_cell.angle_alpha   90.00
_cell.angle_beta   90.00
_cell.angle_gamma   90.00
#
_symmetry.space_group_name_H-M   'P 1'
#
loop_
_entity.id
_entity.type
_entity.pdbx_description
1 polymer ?
#
loop_
_entity_poly.entity_id
_entity_poly.type
_entity_poly.pdbx_seq_one_letter_code
_entity_poly.pdbx_strand_id
1 'polypeptide(L)'
;MRNGELLMVKFADKKATGDKEIYVIDSKGTANIVQVERFEKGGVKKYILKPSSFVDYNRNMGGVDLSDSSLHHACMDRKSYRWFVKLSIHFFARLLFNAFVMHRTHDSKARFSNFLSYFVRETMESTGICRKPLAKTTPPQKRANSLPSNIIPQKLVKVQHFSNNEVHKQAQELELQIASHSQSTWSTIQIKERKKYEIAIQNLILSAVYLCQQDQPIN
;
A
#
# COMPACT_ATOMS: atom_id res chain seq x y z
N MET A 1 -3.88 -42.19 -3.16
CA MET A 1 -4.96 -42.57 -4.09
C MET A 1 -4.92 -41.62 -5.28
N ARG A 2 -5.11 -42.12 -6.50
CA ARG A 2 -5.18 -41.28 -7.70
C ARG A 2 -6.59 -41.36 -8.27
N ASN A 3 -7.18 -40.21 -8.58
CA ASN A 3 -8.46 -40.10 -9.27
C ASN A 3 -8.27 -39.21 -10.50
N GLY A 4 -8.11 -39.84 -11.66
CA GLY A 4 -7.73 -39.14 -12.89
C GLY A 4 -6.37 -38.44 -12.77
N GLU A 5 -6.36 -37.14 -13.02
CA GLU A 5 -5.15 -36.30 -12.91
C GLU A 5 -4.79 -36.01 -11.45
N LEU A 6 -5.75 -36.06 -10.52
CA LEU A 6 -5.54 -35.73 -9.12
C LEU A 6 -4.92 -36.90 -8.34
N LEU A 7 -3.80 -36.61 -7.67
CA LEU A 7 -3.12 -37.46 -6.73
C LEU A 7 -3.35 -36.96 -5.31
N MET A 8 -3.93 -37.80 -4.46
CA MET A 8 -4.02 -37.57 -3.02
C MET A 8 -3.01 -38.45 -2.29
N VAL A 9 -2.18 -37.81 -1.47
CA VAL A 9 -1.14 -38.45 -0.68
C VAL A 9 -1.42 -38.23 0.81
N LYS A 10 -1.48 -39.32 1.55
CA LYS A 10 -1.52 -39.31 3.02
C LYS A 10 -0.12 -39.60 3.54
N PHE A 11 0.35 -38.76 4.45
CA PHE A 11 1.63 -38.95 5.14
C PHE A 11 1.42 -38.85 6.65
N ALA A 12 1.80 -39.90 7.38
CA ALA A 12 1.79 -39.90 8.85
C ALA A 12 3.19 -39.53 9.36
N ASP A 13 3.32 -38.38 10.03
CA ASP A 13 4.56 -37.93 10.66
C ASP A 13 4.49 -38.20 12.16
N LYS A 14 5.49 -38.93 12.67
CA LYS A 14 5.64 -39.17 14.11
C LYS A 14 6.25 -37.94 14.76
N LYS A 15 5.52 -37.29 15.66
CA LYS A 15 6.04 -36.18 16.49
C LYS A 15 5.98 -36.56 17.97
N ALA A 16 6.70 -35.81 18.80
CA ALA A 16 6.67 -35.98 20.26
C ALA A 16 5.26 -35.83 20.85
N THR A 17 4.39 -35.06 20.18
CA THR A 17 2.98 -34.83 20.56
C THR A 17 2.04 -35.96 20.08
N GLY A 18 2.55 -36.97 19.37
CA GLY A 18 1.77 -38.05 18.76
C GLY A 18 1.91 -38.12 17.24
N ASP A 19 1.25 -39.12 16.65
CA ASP A 19 1.21 -39.34 15.21
C ASP A 19 0.28 -38.31 14.55
N LYS A 20 0.81 -37.51 13.62
CA LYS A 20 0.03 -36.53 12.86
C LYS A 20 -0.12 -36.98 11.42
N GLU A 21 -1.37 -37.07 10.97
CA GLU A 21 -1.69 -37.35 9.58
C GLU A 21 -1.80 -36.05 8.79
N ILE A 22 -1.12 -35.99 7.65
CA ILE A 22 -1.13 -34.86 6.75
C ILE A 22 -1.58 -35.36 5.37
N TYR A 23 -2.46 -34.61 4.74
CA TYR A 23 -3.00 -34.89 3.42
C TYR A 23 -2.52 -33.83 2.45
N VAL A 24 -1.97 -34.24 1.31
CA VAL A 24 -1.56 -33.37 0.21
C VAL A 24 -2.29 -33.82 -1.04
N ILE A 25 -2.80 -32.84 -1.78
CA ILE A 25 -3.43 -33.04 -3.08
C ILE A 25 -2.52 -32.40 -4.12
N ASP A 26 -2.23 -33.14 -5.17
CA ASP A 26 -1.34 -32.75 -6.25
C ASP A 26 -2.01 -33.10 -7.58
N SER A 27 -1.89 -32.22 -8.58
CA SER A 27 -2.44 -32.45 -9.93
C SER A 27 -1.39 -32.95 -10.93
N LYS A 28 -0.10 -32.69 -10.67
CA LYS A 28 0.99 -32.99 -11.60
C LYS A 28 2.03 -33.94 -11.01
N GLY A 29 2.04 -34.10 -9.69
CA GLY A 29 2.98 -34.97 -9.00
C GLY A 29 2.81 -36.43 -9.35
N THR A 30 3.93 -37.14 -9.25
CA THR A 30 3.97 -38.60 -9.35
C THR A 30 3.94 -39.20 -7.95
N ALA A 31 3.34 -40.39 -7.79
CA ALA A 31 3.27 -41.10 -6.52
C ALA A 31 4.62 -41.75 -6.13
N ASN A 32 5.69 -40.96 -6.12
CA ASN A 32 7.04 -41.40 -5.78
C ASN A 32 7.35 -41.11 -4.32
N ILE A 33 8.15 -41.97 -3.71
CA ILE A 33 8.70 -41.80 -2.37
C ILE A 33 10.19 -41.45 -2.52
N VAL A 34 10.61 -40.40 -1.81
CA VAL A 34 11.98 -39.87 -1.82
C VAL A 34 12.54 -39.94 -0.41
N GLN A 35 13.80 -40.34 -0.28
CA GLN A 35 14.52 -40.31 0.98
C GLN A 35 15.02 -38.89 1.26
N VAL A 36 14.64 -38.33 2.41
CA VAL A 36 14.97 -36.96 2.80
C VAL A 36 15.72 -36.98 4.12
N GLU A 37 16.80 -36.20 4.20
CA GLU A 37 17.51 -35.94 5.45
C GLU A 37 16.67 -35.08 6.39
N ARG A 38 16.47 -35.55 7.63
CA ARG A 38 15.89 -34.80 8.72
C ARG A 38 16.91 -34.71 9.86
N PHE A 39 17.06 -33.51 10.39
CA PHE A 39 17.83 -33.28 11.60
C PHE A 39 16.93 -33.49 12.83
N GLU A 40 17.33 -34.37 13.74
CA GLU A 40 16.69 -34.52 15.03
C GLU A 40 17.35 -33.59 16.07
N LYS A 41 16.68 -33.46 17.23
CA LYS A 41 17.18 -32.65 18.34
C LYS A 41 18.53 -33.21 18.80
N GLY A 42 19.58 -32.39 18.73
CA GLY A 42 20.97 -32.83 18.97
C GLY A 42 21.82 -32.97 17.71
N GLY A 43 21.29 -32.63 16.53
CA GLY A 43 22.08 -32.56 15.29
C GLY A 43 22.31 -33.90 14.60
N VAL A 44 21.73 -34.98 15.13
CA VAL A 44 21.79 -36.32 14.53
C VAL A 44 21.01 -36.32 13.20
N LYS A 45 21.67 -36.77 12.14
CA LYS A 45 21.07 -36.94 10.82
C LYS A 45 20.28 -38.24 10.77
N LYS A 46 19.02 -38.16 10.35
CA LYS A 46 18.15 -39.30 10.13
C LYS A 46 17.55 -39.22 8.74
N TYR A 47 17.52 -40.34 8.04
CA TYR A 47 16.87 -40.43 6.75
C TYR A 47 15.42 -40.89 6.93
N ILE A 48 14.49 -40.16 6.32
CA ILE A 48 13.05 -40.45 6.37
C ILE A 48 12.51 -40.52 4.96
N LEU A 49 11.66 -41.52 4.71
CA LEU A 49 10.92 -41.64 3.46
C LEU A 49 9.76 -40.66 3.46
N LYS A 50 9.75 -39.73 2.50
CA LYS A 50 8.67 -38.77 2.28
C LYS A 50 8.16 -38.88 0.86
N PRO A 51 6.86 -38.70 0.62
CA PRO A 51 6.35 -38.58 -0.74
C PRO A 51 6.98 -37.38 -1.47
N SER A 52 7.28 -37.53 -2.75
CA SER A 52 7.84 -36.47 -3.60
C SER A 52 7.00 -35.19 -3.58
N SER A 53 5.68 -35.30 -3.74
CA SER A 53 4.76 -34.15 -3.64
C SER A 53 4.89 -33.36 -2.33
N PHE A 54 5.22 -34.02 -1.21
CA PHE A 54 5.47 -33.34 0.06
C PHE A 54 6.80 -32.58 0.05
N VAL A 55 7.82 -33.11 -0.60
CA VAL A 55 9.13 -32.44 -0.73
C VAL A 55 9.00 -31.20 -1.59
N ASP A 56 8.33 -31.33 -2.74
CA ASP A 56 8.09 -30.22 -3.67
C ASP A 56 7.23 -29.14 -3.01
N TYR A 57 6.15 -29.52 -2.32
CA TYR A 57 5.35 -28.58 -1.54
C TYR A 57 6.20 -27.79 -0.53
N ASN A 58 6.98 -28.48 0.29
CA ASN A 58 7.81 -27.82 1.31
C ASN A 58 8.87 -26.90 0.70
N ARG A 59 9.42 -27.25 -0.47
CA ARG A 59 10.39 -26.41 -1.19
C ARG A 59 9.77 -25.11 -1.69
N ASN A 60 8.50 -25.13 -2.08
CA ASN A 60 7.84 -24.02 -2.76
C ASN A 60 6.91 -23.18 -1.86
N MET A 61 6.38 -23.73 -0.76
CA MET A 61 5.39 -23.05 0.09
C MET A 61 5.91 -21.78 0.77
N GLY A 62 7.22 -21.68 1.03
CA GLY A 62 7.80 -20.60 1.83
C GLY A 62 7.97 -19.26 1.10
N GLY A 63 7.68 -19.18 -0.21
CA GLY A 63 7.97 -17.98 -1.00
C GLY A 63 7.24 -16.73 -0.50
N VAL A 64 5.98 -16.87 -0.10
CA VAL A 64 5.16 -15.74 0.41
C VAL A 64 5.69 -15.27 1.76
N ASP A 65 5.82 -16.19 2.73
CA ASP A 65 6.32 -15.89 4.08
C ASP A 65 7.72 -15.27 4.07
N LEU A 66 8.61 -15.73 3.19
CA LEU A 66 9.94 -15.16 3.02
C LEU A 66 9.88 -13.73 2.47
N SER A 67 8.99 -13.47 1.52
CA SER A 67 8.80 -12.12 0.97
C SER A 67 8.20 -11.16 2.00
N ASP A 68 7.25 -11.62 2.81
CA ASP A 68 6.61 -10.81 3.86
C ASP A 68 7.56 -10.56 5.03
N SER A 69 8.36 -11.56 5.41
CA SER A 69 9.42 -11.42 6.41
C SER A 69 10.49 -10.41 5.95
N SER A 70 10.89 -10.47 4.68
CA SER A 70 11.85 -9.51 4.10
C SER A 70 11.32 -8.07 4.14
N LEU A 71 10.00 -7.90 3.96
CA LEU A 71 9.34 -6.61 3.98
C LEU A 71 9.10 -6.08 5.39
N HIS A 72 8.92 -6.97 6.37
CA HIS A 72 8.74 -6.61 7.77
C HIS A 72 9.90 -5.75 8.29
N HIS A 73 11.13 -6.04 7.85
CA HIS A 73 12.33 -5.27 8.22
C HIS A 73 12.33 -3.82 7.70
N ALA A 74 11.52 -3.48 6.69
CA ALA A 74 11.46 -2.13 6.14
C ALA A 74 10.64 -1.15 6.99
N CYS A 75 10.06 -1.60 8.12
CA CYS A 75 9.41 -0.77 9.14
C CYS A 75 8.42 0.27 8.56
N MET A 76 7.59 -0.15 7.61
CA MET A 76 6.62 0.74 6.96
C MET A 76 5.27 0.79 7.68
N ASP A 77 5.13 0.11 8.82
CA ASP A 77 3.90 0.05 9.61
C ASP A 77 3.78 1.27 10.53
N ARG A 78 3.17 2.34 10.01
CA ARG A 78 2.81 3.51 10.82
C ARG A 78 1.40 3.40 11.35
N LYS A 79 1.22 3.85 12.61
CA LYS A 79 -0.10 4.02 13.20
C LYS A 79 -0.87 5.07 12.40
N SER A 80 -1.94 4.65 11.76
CA SER A 80 -2.87 5.51 11.04
C SER A 80 -4.29 5.08 11.36
N TYR A 81 -5.16 6.04 11.69
CA TYR A 81 -6.59 5.79 11.89
C TYR A 81 -7.35 5.51 10.58
N ARG A 82 -6.72 5.76 9.43
CA ARG A 82 -7.32 5.59 8.11
C ARG A 82 -6.81 4.29 7.46
N TRP A 83 -7.68 3.30 7.30
CA TRP A 83 -7.30 1.97 6.78
C TRP A 83 -6.70 2.02 5.36
N PHE A 84 -7.20 2.93 4.49
CA PHE A 84 -6.71 3.07 3.12
C PHE A 84 -5.28 3.59 3.06
N VAL A 85 -4.84 4.39 4.05
CA VAL A 85 -3.45 4.84 4.18
C VAL A 85 -2.54 3.65 4.43
N LYS A 86 -2.93 2.77 5.37
CA LYS A 86 -2.18 1.54 5.66
C LYS A 86 -2.06 0.67 4.42
N LEU A 87 -3.15 0.50 3.68
CA LEU A 87 -3.17 -0.26 2.43
C LEU A 87 -2.24 0.36 1.38
N SER A 88 -2.29 1.68 1.17
CA SER A 88 -1.44 2.38 0.19
C SER A 88 0.05 2.20 0.49
N ILE A 89 0.46 2.35 1.75
CA ILE A 89 1.86 2.16 2.17
C ILE A 89 2.28 0.72 1.91
N HIS A 90 1.42 -0.26 2.21
CA HIS A 90 1.71 -1.67 1.96
C HIS A 90 1.84 -1.99 0.46
N PHE A 91 1.01 -1.38 -0.40
CA PHE A 91 1.16 -1.49 -1.84
C PHE A 91 2.50 -0.93 -2.31
N PHE A 92 2.89 0.27 -1.87
CA PHE A 92 4.20 0.84 -2.19
C PHE A 92 5.35 -0.04 -1.69
N ALA A 93 5.23 -0.63 -0.51
CA ALA A 93 6.17 -1.59 0.03
C ALA A 93 6.42 -2.77 -0.93
N ARG A 94 5.32 -3.38 -1.40
CA ARG A 94 5.38 -4.51 -2.34
C ARG A 94 5.94 -4.10 -3.69
N LEU A 95 5.60 -2.92 -4.19
CA LEU A 95 6.17 -2.38 -5.44
C LEU A 95 7.69 -2.18 -5.35
N LEU A 96 8.16 -1.57 -4.26
CA LEU A 96 9.59 -1.40 -3.98
C LEU A 96 10.32 -2.74 -3.86
N PHE A 97 9.70 -3.73 -3.20
CA PHE A 97 10.28 -5.06 -3.10
C PHE A 97 10.37 -5.76 -4.46
N ASN A 98 9.35 -5.64 -5.32
CA ASN A 98 9.39 -6.18 -6.68
C ASN A 98 10.46 -5.48 -7.54
N ALA A 99 10.61 -4.15 -7.41
CA ALA A 99 11.70 -3.42 -8.05
C ALA A 99 13.08 -3.88 -7.56
N PHE A 100 13.21 -4.16 -6.26
CA PHE A 100 14.42 -4.75 -5.69
C PHE A 100 14.72 -6.15 -6.24
N VAL A 101 13.70 -7.00 -6.42
CA VAL A 101 13.88 -8.32 -7.05
C VAL A 101 14.46 -8.18 -8.45
N MET A 102 14.01 -7.19 -9.23
CA MET A 102 14.63 -6.87 -10.53
C MET A 102 16.04 -6.31 -10.37
N HIS A 103 16.30 -5.42 -9.40
CA HIS A 103 17.65 -4.92 -9.16
C HIS A 103 18.64 -6.04 -8.82
N ARG A 104 18.18 -7.06 -8.09
CA ARG A 104 18.99 -8.21 -7.68
C ARG A 104 19.44 -9.08 -8.85
N THR A 105 18.80 -8.98 -10.03
CA THR A 105 19.31 -9.66 -11.23
C THR A 105 20.62 -9.06 -11.73
N HIS A 106 20.88 -7.79 -11.42
CA HIS A 106 22.12 -7.09 -11.76
C HIS A 106 23.14 -7.11 -10.60
N ASP A 107 22.67 -6.98 -9.36
CA ASP A 107 23.52 -7.14 -8.16
C ASP A 107 22.95 -8.21 -7.21
N SER A 108 23.52 -9.40 -7.28
CA SER A 108 23.07 -10.55 -6.48
C SER A 108 23.27 -10.40 -4.97
N LYS A 109 24.18 -9.52 -4.54
CA LYS A 109 24.56 -9.29 -3.14
C LYS A 109 23.83 -8.08 -2.53
N ALA A 110 23.07 -7.33 -3.32
CA ALA A 110 22.29 -6.21 -2.83
C ALA A 110 21.32 -6.66 -1.73
N ARG A 111 21.23 -5.87 -0.66
CA ARG A 111 20.23 -6.02 0.40
C ARG A 111 19.09 -5.05 0.17
N PHE A 112 17.87 -5.46 0.52
CA PHE A 112 16.70 -4.60 0.38
C PHE A 112 16.83 -3.28 1.16
N SER A 113 17.45 -3.31 2.34
CA SER A 113 17.74 -2.11 3.13
C SER A 113 18.61 -1.09 2.38
N ASN A 114 19.65 -1.56 1.69
CA ASN A 114 20.58 -0.69 0.94
C ASN A 114 19.88 -0.09 -0.27
N PHE A 115 19.08 -0.90 -0.96
CA PHE A 115 18.26 -0.45 -2.08
C PHE A 115 17.26 0.63 -1.63
N LEU A 116 16.60 0.42 -0.48
CA LEU A 116 15.66 1.38 0.06
C LEU A 116 16.34 2.70 0.45
N SER A 117 17.52 2.65 1.07
CA SER A 117 18.31 3.85 1.39
C SER A 117 18.73 4.61 0.13
N TYR A 118 19.13 3.91 -0.93
CA TYR A 118 19.45 4.54 -2.22
C TYR A 118 18.21 5.20 -2.83
N PHE A 119 17.07 4.50 -2.86
CA PHE A 119 15.80 5.04 -3.36
C PHE A 119 15.34 6.27 -2.58
N VAL A 120 15.43 6.24 -1.24
CA VAL A 120 15.10 7.39 -0.39
C VAL A 120 16.01 8.57 -0.69
N ARG A 121 17.32 8.35 -0.84
CA ARG A 121 18.26 9.43 -1.18
C ARG A 121 17.94 10.06 -2.53
N GLU A 122 17.76 9.24 -3.56
CA GLU A 122 17.44 9.69 -4.92
C GLU A 122 16.11 10.47 -4.98
N THR A 123 15.09 9.97 -4.26
CA THR A 123 13.79 10.65 -4.18
C THR A 123 13.88 11.96 -3.40
N MET A 124 14.71 12.05 -2.37
CA MET A 124 14.96 13.30 -1.63
C MET A 124 15.67 14.33 -2.51
N GLU A 125 16.69 13.92 -3.26
CA GLU A 125 17.45 14.79 -4.17
C GLU A 125 16.59 15.31 -5.33
N SER A 126 15.78 14.45 -5.95
CA SER A 126 14.90 14.82 -7.07
C SER A 126 13.70 15.67 -6.68
N THR A 127 13.18 15.53 -5.46
CA THR A 127 12.02 16.32 -5.01
C THR A 127 12.38 17.68 -4.43
N GLY A 128 13.66 17.93 -4.08
CA GLY A 128 14.17 19.24 -3.64
C GLY A 128 13.60 19.76 -2.31
N ILE A 129 12.86 18.94 -1.55
CA ILE A 129 12.15 19.41 -0.34
C ILE A 129 13.06 19.35 0.89
N CYS A 130 13.90 20.37 1.06
CA CYS A 130 14.41 20.74 2.38
C CYS A 130 13.26 21.42 3.13
N ARG A 131 12.48 20.67 3.92
CA ARG A 131 11.58 21.29 4.90
C ARG A 131 12.46 21.98 5.94
N LYS A 132 12.66 23.29 5.81
CA LYS A 132 13.09 24.10 6.97
C LYS A 132 12.10 23.78 8.10
N PRO A 133 12.57 23.51 9.33
CA PRO A 133 11.68 23.32 10.46
C PRO A 133 10.69 24.48 10.49
N LEU A 134 9.38 24.20 10.56
CA LEU A 134 8.42 25.25 10.86
C LEU A 134 8.90 25.86 12.19
N ALA A 135 9.35 27.12 12.15
CA ALA A 135 9.67 27.85 13.36
C ALA A 135 8.48 27.69 14.30
N LYS A 136 8.75 27.37 15.58
CA LYS A 136 7.73 27.27 16.61
C LYS A 136 6.98 28.61 16.67
N THR A 137 5.89 28.74 15.92
CA THR A 137 4.96 29.86 16.11
C THR A 137 4.23 29.57 17.40
N THR A 138 4.65 30.25 18.46
CA THR A 138 3.84 30.45 19.66
C THR A 138 2.43 30.86 19.22
N PRO A 139 1.35 30.28 19.78
CA PRO A 139 0.00 30.64 19.37
C PRO A 139 -0.21 32.15 19.59
N PRO A 140 -0.82 32.89 18.63
CA PRO A 140 -1.16 34.28 18.88
C PRO A 140 -2.20 34.32 20.01
N GLN A 141 -1.91 35.07 21.07
CA GLN A 141 -2.89 35.38 22.11
C GLN A 141 -4.12 36.00 21.46
N LYS A 142 -5.28 35.34 21.63
CA LYS A 142 -6.58 35.91 21.27
C LYS A 142 -6.81 37.16 22.11
N ARG A 143 -6.59 38.35 21.55
CA ARG A 143 -7.25 39.57 22.04
C ARG A 143 -8.68 39.55 21.53
N ALA A 144 -9.63 39.49 22.46
CA ALA A 144 -11.04 39.59 22.17
C ALA A 144 -11.36 41.02 21.71
N ASN A 145 -11.63 41.19 20.41
CA ASN A 145 -12.26 42.40 19.88
C ASN A 145 -13.63 42.01 19.33
N SER A 146 -14.63 42.77 19.76
CA SER A 146 -16.07 42.63 19.53
C SER A 146 -16.48 42.62 18.06
N LEU A 147 -17.53 41.84 17.76
CA LEU A 147 -18.21 41.83 16.46
C LEU A 147 -18.89 43.18 16.19
N PRO A 148 -18.78 43.77 14.99
CA PRO A 148 -19.72 44.78 14.55
C PRO A 148 -20.96 44.11 13.92
N SER A 149 -22.11 44.38 14.51
CA SER A 149 -23.43 44.13 13.94
C SER A 149 -23.69 45.14 12.83
N ASN A 150 -23.80 44.71 11.57
CA ASN A 150 -24.48 45.46 10.52
C ASN A 150 -24.88 44.50 9.38
N ILE A 151 -26.09 43.94 9.50
CA ILE A 151 -26.78 43.25 8.40
C ILE A 151 -27.59 44.32 7.68
N ILE A 152 -27.25 44.60 6.43
CA ILE A 152 -28.05 45.46 5.54
C ILE A 152 -29.21 44.62 5.00
N PRO A 153 -30.48 45.05 5.08
CA PRO A 153 -31.59 44.30 4.49
C PRO A 153 -31.52 44.37 2.96
N GLN A 154 -31.52 43.20 2.30
CA GLN A 154 -31.64 43.12 0.85
C GLN A 154 -33.07 43.49 0.42
N LYS A 155 -33.19 44.49 -0.46
CA LYS A 155 -34.45 44.92 -1.07
C LYS A 155 -34.89 43.87 -2.09
N LEU A 156 -36.09 43.28 -1.91
CA LEU A 156 -36.69 42.38 -2.90
C LEU A 156 -36.90 43.13 -4.23
N VAL A 157 -36.26 42.67 -5.29
CA VAL A 157 -36.51 43.14 -6.66
C VAL A 157 -37.76 42.44 -7.21
N LYS A 158 -38.69 43.23 -7.75
CA LYS A 158 -39.91 42.71 -8.39
C LYS A 158 -39.55 42.00 -9.69
N VAL A 159 -39.89 40.72 -9.81
CA VAL A 159 -39.69 39.92 -11.02
C VAL A 159 -40.69 40.38 -12.09
N GLN A 160 -40.18 40.77 -13.27
CA GLN A 160 -41.01 40.96 -14.46
C GLN A 160 -41.32 39.59 -15.08
N HIS A 161 -42.59 39.33 -15.35
CA HIS A 161 -43.03 38.10 -16.02
C HIS A 161 -42.74 38.20 -17.52
N PHE A 162 -41.68 37.52 -17.98
CA PHE A 162 -41.41 37.30 -19.39
C PHE A 162 -42.16 36.06 -19.90
N SER A 163 -42.58 36.08 -21.16
CA SER A 163 -43.32 35.00 -21.82
C SER A 163 -42.57 33.66 -21.71
N ASN A 164 -43.26 32.63 -21.19
CA ASN A 164 -42.70 31.32 -20.80
C ASN A 164 -41.88 30.62 -21.90
N ASN A 165 -42.12 30.95 -23.18
CA ASN A 165 -41.46 30.29 -24.31
C ASN A 165 -40.04 30.82 -24.58
N GLU A 166 -39.75 32.10 -24.28
CA GLU A 166 -38.39 32.63 -24.44
C GLU A 166 -37.48 32.24 -23.29
N VAL A 167 -38.03 32.16 -22.07
CA VAL A 167 -37.30 31.76 -20.86
C VAL A 167 -36.78 30.32 -21.00
N HIS A 168 -37.59 29.41 -21.54
CA HIS A 168 -37.15 28.03 -21.78
C HIS A 168 -36.06 27.93 -22.84
N LYS A 169 -36.15 28.73 -23.91
CA LYS A 169 -35.16 28.72 -24.99
C LYS A 169 -33.81 29.27 -24.52
N GLN A 170 -33.83 30.34 -23.73
CA GLN A 170 -32.64 30.91 -23.09
C GLN A 170 -32.04 29.96 -22.03
N ALA A 171 -32.87 29.29 -21.24
CA ALA A 171 -32.40 28.29 -20.28
C ALA A 171 -31.71 27.10 -20.98
N GLN A 172 -32.26 26.65 -22.11
CA GLN A 172 -31.69 25.54 -22.88
C GLN A 172 -30.35 25.92 -23.56
N GLU A 173 -30.23 27.14 -24.08
CA GLU A 173 -28.95 27.66 -24.60
C GLU A 173 -27.91 27.85 -23.51
N LEU A 174 -28.32 28.29 -22.32
CA LEU A 174 -27.44 28.41 -21.16
C LEU A 174 -26.95 27.04 -20.68
N GLU A 175 -27.81 26.02 -20.67
CA GLU A 175 -27.42 24.64 -20.32
C GLU A 175 -26.45 24.05 -21.35
N LEU A 176 -26.65 24.30 -22.65
CA LEU A 176 -25.72 23.86 -23.70
C LEU A 176 -24.35 24.55 -23.58
N GLN A 177 -24.33 25.83 -23.23
CA GLN A 177 -23.09 26.56 -22.94
C GLN A 177 -22.41 26.02 -21.68
N ILE A 178 -23.16 25.78 -20.60
CA ILE A 178 -22.66 25.19 -19.35
C ILE A 178 -22.11 23.78 -19.62
N ALA A 179 -22.79 22.94 -20.38
CA ALA A 179 -22.35 21.59 -20.73
C ALA A 179 -21.04 21.59 -21.56
N SER A 180 -20.89 22.53 -22.50
CA SER A 180 -19.67 22.68 -23.29
C SER A 180 -18.47 23.16 -22.44
N HIS A 181 -18.67 24.12 -21.54
CA HIS A 181 -17.66 24.57 -20.58
C HIS A 181 -17.35 23.50 -19.53
N SER A 182 -18.35 22.70 -19.16
CA SER A 182 -18.24 21.62 -18.18
C SER A 182 -17.23 20.56 -18.66
N GLN A 183 -17.23 20.15 -19.94
CA GLN A 183 -16.28 19.15 -20.44
C GLN A 183 -14.79 19.57 -20.36
N SER A 184 -14.47 20.85 -20.60
CA SER A 184 -13.11 21.37 -20.44
C SER A 184 -12.68 21.54 -18.97
N THR A 185 -13.65 21.83 -18.10
CA THR A 185 -13.41 21.94 -16.66
C THR A 185 -13.34 20.57 -16.00
N TRP A 186 -14.02 19.53 -16.49
CA TRP A 186 -13.90 18.16 -15.98
C TRP A 186 -12.47 17.62 -16.09
N SER A 187 -11.80 17.78 -17.23
CA SER A 187 -10.41 17.35 -17.40
C SER A 187 -9.46 18.15 -16.50
N THR A 188 -9.69 19.47 -16.37
CA THR A 188 -8.91 20.36 -15.50
C THR A 188 -9.13 20.07 -14.02
N ILE A 189 -10.36 19.77 -13.61
CA ILE A 189 -10.75 19.34 -12.25
C ILE A 189 -10.13 17.98 -11.96
N GLN A 190 -10.19 17.02 -12.89
CA GLN A 190 -9.53 15.72 -12.75
C GLN A 190 -8.01 15.86 -12.63
N ILE A 191 -7.37 16.75 -13.39
CA ILE A 191 -5.93 17.04 -13.25
C ILE A 191 -5.63 17.72 -11.91
N LYS A 192 -6.48 18.66 -11.47
CA LYS A 192 -6.31 19.38 -10.20
C LYS A 192 -6.56 18.46 -8.99
N GLU A 193 -7.53 17.57 -9.08
CA GLU A 193 -7.79 16.52 -8.10
C GLU A 193 -6.67 15.49 -8.08
N ARG A 194 -6.19 15.02 -9.23
CA ARG A 194 -5.02 14.14 -9.34
C ARG A 194 -3.78 14.76 -8.70
N LYS A 195 -3.50 16.04 -8.98
CA LYS A 195 -2.43 16.81 -8.32
C LYS A 195 -2.66 16.97 -6.81
N LYS A 196 -3.92 17.16 -6.37
CA LYS A 196 -4.27 17.23 -4.94
C LYS A 196 -4.01 15.89 -4.24
N TYR A 197 -4.33 14.77 -4.88
CA TYR A 197 -4.03 13.43 -4.35
C TYR A 197 -2.54 13.12 -4.37
N GLU A 198 -1.80 13.50 -5.42
CA GLU A 198 -0.34 13.39 -5.47
C GLU A 198 0.33 14.19 -4.36
N ILE A 199 -0.08 15.44 -4.14
CA ILE A 199 0.39 16.28 -3.04
C ILE A 199 0.00 15.67 -1.68
N ALA A 200 -1.20 15.10 -1.55
CA ALA A 200 -1.62 14.43 -0.33
C ALA A 200 -0.80 13.16 -0.04
N ILE A 201 -0.46 12.38 -1.07
CA ILE A 201 0.40 11.19 -0.97
C ILE A 201 1.83 11.60 -0.61
N GLN A 202 2.38 12.64 -1.26
CA GLN A 202 3.69 13.19 -0.91
C GLN A 202 3.73 13.70 0.52
N ASN A 203 2.69 14.43 0.96
CA ASN A 203 2.59 14.91 2.34
C ASN A 203 2.46 13.76 3.35
N LEU A 204 1.76 12.69 3.00
CA LEU A 204 1.65 11.49 3.80
C LEU A 204 3.02 10.79 3.93
N ILE A 205 3.74 10.61 2.82
CA ILE A 205 5.09 10.03 2.79
C ILE A 205 6.07 10.87 3.62
N LEU A 206 6.03 12.20 3.51
CA LEU A 206 6.89 13.06 4.33
C LEU A 206 6.50 13.10 5.81
N SER A 207 5.20 13.06 6.14
CA SER A 207 4.74 12.97 7.53
C SER A 207 5.15 11.64 8.17
N ALA A 208 5.14 10.58 7.37
CA ALA A 208 5.71 9.31 7.70
C ALA A 208 7.21 9.52 8.01
N VAL A 209 8.05 9.85 7.04
CA VAL A 209 9.51 9.97 7.24
C VAL A 209 9.89 10.82 8.46
N TYR A 210 9.24 11.97 8.67
CA TYR A 210 9.46 12.84 9.83
C TYR A 210 9.23 12.14 11.19
N LEU A 211 8.17 11.36 11.31
CA LEU A 211 7.89 10.59 12.52
C LEU A 211 8.90 9.45 12.74
N CYS A 212 9.61 8.98 11.71
CA CYS A 212 10.71 8.03 11.89
C CYS A 212 11.98 8.66 12.50
N GLN A 213 12.16 9.98 12.35
CA GLN A 213 13.35 10.68 12.84
C GLN A 213 13.23 11.14 14.30
N GLN A 214 12.03 11.14 14.89
CA GLN A 214 11.82 11.56 16.29
C GLN A 214 11.97 10.43 17.33
N ASP A 215 12.08 9.17 16.90
CA ASP A 215 12.21 8.01 17.80
C ASP A 215 13.68 7.58 18.06
N GLN A 216 14.67 8.41 17.72
CA GLN A 216 16.05 8.18 18.18
C GLN A 216 16.20 8.77 19.60
N PRO A 217 16.57 7.98 20.61
CA PRO A 217 16.73 8.48 21.97
C PRO A 217 17.86 9.53 22.01
N ILE A 218 17.54 10.67 22.61
CA ILE A 218 18.50 11.72 22.99
C ILE A 218 19.43 11.08 24.03
N ASN A 219 20.69 10.84 23.66
CA ASN A 219 21.79 10.79 24.62
C ASN A 219 22.13 12.20 25.07
#